data_AF-A0A2V2VDS2-F1
#
_entry.id   AF-A0A2V2VDS2-F1
#
_cell.length_a   1.000
_cell.length_b   1.000
_cell.length_c   1.000
_cell.angle_alpha   90.00
_cell.angle_beta   90.00
_cell.angle_gamma   90.00
#
_symmetry.space_group_name_H-M   'P 1'
#
loop_
_entity.id
_entity.type
_entity.pdbx_description
1 polymer ?
#
loop_
_entity_poly.entity_id
_entity_poly.type
_entity_poly.pdbx_seq_one_letter_code
_entity_poly.pdbx_strand_id
1 'polypeptide(L)'
;MFTQKRLLPNAQELLKETNHLCEAFAISESILARYQRNNKQLSDSEKKAFASLLLRVPHDFLTETVASLGTSKTSSIGPTTDLGSLIDNVFGFGKPLKDVFQLLNQELGNCLNSPRCRVYYLDPTDNLLKDPVYATASTLDETTPLGKAVLTGIQREIAGTLYLPLSFDGKVIACVESSWGSPEKGDKRRIKETLQFVACAMHNAIESERLRWNKEKAEAMLEMATQLARDNLDEAVLANSIMNTAKVLTESDRCSIFLVKDDTLEAHFEDGNIVVIPIATGIAGYVAQTGQTVKISDAYSDDRFNREVDKATGYRTKTILCMPVTYEGSIVAVAQLINKLDMVTESGLRLPRTFGKRDEELFQTFSMFAGASLRNCRINEKLINEKRKSDAILDVVTLLSNTDIRDVDGIVRHVLHGAKKAPVCRSLRVVSGGQGAERTVQPHCGQRGWEGDPLSVRTGNCWRRGIDWHR
;
A
#
# COMPACT_ATOMS: atom_id res chain seq x y z
N MET A 1 48.98 -11.46 6.85
CA MET A 1 48.81 -12.92 6.74
C MET A 1 47.42 -13.26 7.26
N PHE A 2 46.48 -13.61 6.39
CA PHE A 2 45.53 -14.70 6.61
C PHE A 2 44.91 -15.05 5.25
N THR A 3 44.90 -16.35 5.01
CA THR A 3 44.66 -17.06 3.76
C THR A 3 43.19 -17.22 3.40
N GLN A 4 42.94 -17.26 2.10
CA GLN A 4 41.74 -17.78 1.42
C GLN A 4 41.11 -19.00 2.14
N LYS A 5 39.79 -18.94 2.35
CA LYS A 5 38.93 -20.13 2.40
C LYS A 5 37.78 -19.95 1.41
N ARG A 6 37.67 -20.92 0.50
CA ARG A 6 36.80 -20.99 -0.69
C ARG A 6 35.31 -20.84 -0.36
N LEU A 7 34.62 -20.00 -1.12
CA LEU A 7 33.16 -20.02 -1.31
C LEU A 7 32.83 -20.63 -2.69
N LEU A 8 31.65 -21.28 -2.77
CA LEU A 8 31.14 -22.16 -3.83
C LEU A 8 30.95 -21.49 -5.22
N PRO A 9 30.85 -22.27 -6.33
CA PRO A 9 31.22 -21.83 -7.68
C PRO A 9 30.26 -20.87 -8.41
N ASN A 10 29.01 -20.71 -7.99
CA ASN A 10 28.00 -19.99 -8.80
C ASN A 10 27.88 -18.49 -8.53
N ALA A 11 28.81 -17.90 -7.78
CA ALA A 11 28.88 -16.44 -7.57
C ALA A 11 29.92 -15.74 -8.49
N GLN A 12 30.49 -16.44 -9.47
CA GLN A 12 31.70 -15.98 -10.17
C GLN A 12 31.49 -14.99 -11.34
N GLU A 13 30.27 -14.66 -11.73
CA GLU A 13 30.06 -13.74 -12.87
C GLU A 13 29.69 -12.30 -12.48
N LEU A 14 29.07 -12.05 -11.32
CA LEU A 14 28.87 -10.67 -10.81
C LEU A 14 30.04 -10.12 -9.98
N LEU A 15 31.00 -10.97 -9.57
CA LEU A 15 32.11 -10.63 -8.66
C LEU A 15 33.46 -10.39 -9.36
N LYS A 16 33.53 -10.48 -10.69
CA LYS A 16 34.81 -10.32 -11.42
C LYS A 16 35.26 -8.88 -11.57
N GLU A 17 34.35 -7.91 -11.65
CA GLU A 17 34.72 -6.48 -11.72
C GLU A 17 35.17 -5.92 -10.36
N THR A 18 34.69 -6.47 -9.24
CA THR A 18 35.05 -6.02 -7.90
C THR A 18 36.44 -6.50 -7.45
N ASN A 19 36.91 -7.67 -7.92
CA ASN A 19 38.22 -8.20 -7.51
C ASN A 19 39.41 -7.38 -8.04
N HIS A 20 39.36 -6.86 -9.27
CA HIS A 20 40.48 -6.08 -9.83
C HIS A 20 40.65 -4.72 -9.15
N LEU A 21 39.55 -4.09 -8.73
CA LEU A 21 39.58 -2.86 -7.94
C LEU A 21 40.11 -3.10 -6.52
N CYS A 22 39.71 -4.21 -5.88
CA CYS A 22 40.24 -4.60 -4.57
C CYS A 22 41.74 -4.95 -4.62
N GLU A 23 42.20 -5.65 -5.66
CA GLU A 23 43.62 -5.94 -5.86
C GLU A 23 44.45 -4.68 -6.13
N ALA A 24 43.95 -3.77 -6.98
CA ALA A 24 44.59 -2.48 -7.25
C ALA A 24 44.68 -1.61 -5.99
N PHE A 25 43.69 -1.68 -5.10
CA PHE A 25 43.68 -0.97 -3.82
C PHE A 25 44.68 -1.57 -2.81
N ALA A 26 44.77 -2.89 -2.70
CA ALA A 26 45.76 -3.55 -1.83
C ALA A 26 47.20 -3.22 -2.24
N ILE A 27 47.46 -3.15 -3.55
CA ILE A 27 48.76 -2.73 -4.10
C ILE A 27 49.01 -1.24 -3.76
N SER A 28 48.00 -0.39 -3.87
CA SER A 28 48.07 1.04 -3.56
C SER A 28 48.40 1.30 -2.08
N GLU A 29 47.77 0.58 -1.16
CA GLU A 29 48.11 0.65 0.27
C GLU A 29 49.54 0.17 0.56
N SER A 30 49.97 -0.91 -0.09
CA SER A 30 51.35 -1.40 0.07
C SER A 30 52.39 -0.39 -0.43
N ILE A 31 52.06 0.40 -1.46
CA ILE A 31 52.94 1.47 -1.98
C ILE A 31 52.97 2.64 -1.01
N LEU A 32 51.80 3.13 -0.54
CA LEU A 32 51.72 4.23 0.42
C LEU A 32 52.44 3.91 1.74
N ALA A 33 52.27 2.69 2.26
CA ALA A 33 52.96 2.21 3.46
C ALA A 33 54.49 2.11 3.28
N ARG A 34 54.98 1.99 2.04
CA ARG A 34 56.41 1.97 1.71
C ARG A 34 56.97 3.39 1.57
N TYR A 35 56.19 4.34 1.06
CA TYR A 35 56.54 5.77 1.05
C TYR A 35 56.63 6.34 2.47
N GLN A 36 55.68 5.98 3.35
CA GLN A 36 55.70 6.37 4.76
C GLN A 36 56.91 5.81 5.50
N ARG A 37 57.25 4.53 5.31
CA ARG A 37 58.44 3.92 5.94
C ARG A 37 59.76 4.53 5.50
N ASN A 38 59.84 5.00 4.26
CA ASN A 38 61.05 5.62 3.71
C ASN A 38 61.04 7.16 3.80
N ASN A 39 60.03 7.74 4.46
CA ASN A 39 59.85 9.18 4.67
C ASN A 39 59.93 10.03 3.38
N LYS A 40 59.48 9.47 2.24
CA LYS A 40 59.44 10.16 0.94
C LYS A 40 58.05 10.72 0.69
N GLN A 41 57.96 11.96 0.24
CA GLN A 41 56.68 12.57 -0.15
C GLN A 41 56.30 12.21 -1.60
N LEU A 42 55.00 12.08 -1.84
CA LEU A 42 54.44 11.83 -3.16
C LEU A 42 54.59 13.07 -4.05
N SER A 43 54.90 12.86 -5.33
CA SER A 43 54.85 13.91 -6.35
C SER A 43 53.42 14.31 -6.67
N ASP A 44 53.21 15.50 -7.25
CA ASP A 44 51.87 16.02 -7.49
C ASP A 44 51.09 15.25 -8.56
N SER A 45 51.77 14.58 -9.49
CA SER A 45 51.15 13.65 -10.43
C SER A 45 50.67 12.37 -9.73
N GLU A 46 51.45 11.84 -8.79
CA GLU A 46 51.07 10.67 -7.98
C GLU A 46 49.89 11.00 -7.06
N LYS A 47 49.89 12.17 -6.42
CA LYS A 47 48.75 12.65 -5.59
C LYS A 47 47.46 12.71 -6.40
N LYS A 48 47.51 13.24 -7.63
CA LYS A 48 46.34 13.31 -8.53
C LYS A 48 45.86 11.92 -8.97
N ALA A 49 46.78 11.00 -9.23
CA ALA A 49 46.44 9.62 -9.59
C ALA A 49 45.71 8.90 -8.44
N PHE A 50 46.21 9.03 -7.20
CA PHE A 50 45.54 8.46 -6.01
C PHE A 50 44.19 9.13 -5.73
N ALA A 51 44.08 10.45 -5.89
CA ALA A 51 42.81 11.17 -5.72
C ALA A 51 41.75 10.72 -6.74
N SER A 52 42.14 10.46 -7.99
CA SER A 52 41.22 9.95 -9.01
C SER A 52 40.78 8.51 -8.74
N LEU A 53 41.60 7.71 -8.07
CA LEU A 53 41.26 6.34 -7.64
C LEU A 53 40.25 6.36 -6.48
N LEU A 54 40.39 7.28 -5.53
CA LEU A 54 39.48 7.46 -4.39
C LEU A 54 38.06 7.90 -4.82
N LEU A 55 37.92 8.68 -5.89
CA LEU A 55 36.61 9.12 -6.40
C LEU A 55 35.75 8.00 -7.00
N ARG A 56 36.32 6.82 -7.27
CA ARG A 56 35.63 5.69 -7.92
C ARG A 56 35.23 4.57 -6.95
N VAL A 57 35.37 4.77 -5.64
CA VAL A 57 35.12 3.75 -4.61
C VAL A 57 33.78 4.01 -3.92
N PRO A 58 32.96 2.97 -3.61
CA PRO A 58 31.79 3.11 -2.75
C PRO A 58 32.18 3.75 -1.40
N HIS A 59 31.38 4.70 -0.93
CA HIS A 59 31.74 5.59 0.18
C HIS A 59 32.09 4.92 1.52
N ASP A 60 31.73 3.64 1.70
CA ASP A 60 32.03 2.84 2.89
C ASP A 60 33.52 2.49 3.03
N PHE A 61 34.29 2.41 1.94
CA PHE A 61 35.71 2.04 1.98
C PHE A 61 36.66 3.25 2.13
N LEU A 62 36.20 4.44 1.72
CA LEU A 62 36.99 5.68 1.78
C LEU A 62 37.33 6.12 3.22
N THR A 63 36.53 5.66 4.16
CA THR A 63 36.55 6.14 5.54
C THR A 63 37.61 5.43 6.40
N GLU A 64 38.07 4.23 6.02
CA GLU A 64 39.21 3.56 6.65
C GLU A 64 40.55 4.16 6.18
N THR A 65 40.67 4.48 4.89
CA THR A 65 41.90 5.00 4.29
C THR A 65 42.22 6.43 4.74
N VAL A 66 41.19 7.27 4.93
CA VAL A 66 41.38 8.64 5.42
C VAL A 66 41.73 8.64 6.92
N ALA A 67 41.26 7.65 7.69
CA ALA A 67 41.62 7.51 9.10
C ALA A 67 43.07 6.98 9.29
N SER A 68 43.58 6.17 8.35
CA SER A 68 44.96 5.65 8.38
C SER A 68 46.03 6.65 7.91
N LEU A 69 45.63 7.77 7.29
CA LEU A 69 46.54 8.80 6.75
C LEU A 69 46.96 9.90 7.74
N GLY A 70 46.53 9.81 9.00
CA GLY A 70 47.14 10.57 10.10
C GLY A 70 46.51 11.94 10.37
N THR A 71 46.30 12.13 11.68
CA THR A 71 45.84 13.32 12.40
C THR A 71 46.24 14.67 11.80
N SER A 72 45.25 15.46 11.35
CA SER A 72 45.38 16.91 11.47
C SER A 72 44.95 17.29 12.90
N LYS A 73 45.77 18.08 13.56
CA LYS A 73 45.48 18.65 14.87
C LYS A 73 44.17 19.44 14.77
N THR A 74 43.06 18.87 15.23
CA THR A 74 41.87 19.66 15.53
C THR A 74 42.20 20.48 16.77
N SER A 75 42.41 21.76 16.53
CA SER A 75 42.44 22.84 17.49
C SER A 75 41.45 22.57 18.64
N SER A 76 41.97 22.67 19.87
CA SER A 76 41.18 22.88 21.07
C SER A 76 40.29 24.11 20.88
N ILE A 77 39.06 23.88 20.45
CA ILE A 77 37.99 24.87 20.51
C ILE A 77 36.92 24.16 21.32
N GLY A 78 36.79 24.53 22.59
CA GLY A 78 35.54 24.29 23.27
C GLY A 78 34.46 25.11 22.57
N PRO A 79 33.25 24.53 22.41
CA PRO A 79 32.06 25.30 22.64
C PRO A 79 31.33 24.64 23.80
N THR A 80 31.03 25.45 24.81
CA THR A 80 29.75 25.30 25.50
C THR A 80 28.69 25.39 24.39
N THR A 81 28.23 24.25 23.87
CA THR A 81 27.04 24.24 23.01
C THR A 81 25.94 24.81 23.88
N ASP A 82 25.53 26.04 23.59
CA ASP A 82 24.44 26.68 24.31
C ASP A 82 23.20 25.84 24.05
N LEU A 83 22.73 25.11 25.05
CA LEU A 83 21.61 24.17 24.94
C LEU A 83 20.39 24.87 24.32
N GLY A 84 20.26 26.20 24.53
CA GLY A 84 19.25 27.04 23.89
C GLY A 84 19.32 27.03 22.35
N SER A 85 20.51 27.22 21.78
CA SER A 85 20.69 27.16 20.31
C SER A 85 20.37 25.78 19.73
N LEU A 86 20.60 24.72 20.50
CA LEU A 86 20.27 23.36 20.11
C LEU A 86 18.76 23.10 20.20
N ILE A 87 18.12 23.56 21.27
CA ILE A 87 16.67 23.54 21.44
C ILE A 87 16.00 24.24 20.25
N ASP A 88 16.42 25.46 19.91
CA ASP A 88 15.82 26.22 18.82
C ASP A 88 16.01 25.54 17.45
N ASN A 89 17.15 24.90 17.23
CA ASN A 89 17.46 24.22 15.97
C ASN A 89 16.76 22.87 15.81
N VAL A 90 16.49 22.16 16.90
CA VAL A 90 15.93 20.80 16.90
C VAL A 90 14.41 20.80 17.10
N PHE A 91 13.85 21.74 17.87
CA PHE A 91 12.41 21.87 18.13
C PHE A 91 11.70 22.80 17.14
N GLY A 92 12.40 23.30 16.13
CA GLY A 92 11.76 24.04 15.03
C GLY A 92 10.74 23.16 14.30
N PHE A 93 9.46 23.36 14.58
CA PHE A 93 8.36 22.67 13.90
C PHE A 93 8.45 22.90 12.39
N GLY A 94 8.59 21.81 11.62
CA GLY A 94 8.55 21.89 10.14
C GLY A 94 9.72 21.21 9.42
N LYS A 95 10.86 21.02 10.07
CA LYS A 95 12.05 20.42 9.43
C LYS A 95 11.82 18.93 9.09
N PRO A 96 12.36 18.44 7.95
CA PRO A 96 12.38 17.00 7.63
C PRO A 96 13.08 16.18 8.73
N LEU A 97 12.59 14.95 8.97
CA LEU A 97 13.18 14.03 9.96
C LEU A 97 14.69 13.84 9.77
N LYS A 98 15.14 13.75 8.51
CA LYS A 98 16.54 13.64 8.11
C LYS A 98 17.41 14.75 8.70
N ASP A 99 16.97 16.00 8.59
CA ASP A 99 17.74 17.16 9.03
C ASP A 99 17.84 17.21 10.56
N VAL A 100 16.76 16.86 11.25
CA VAL A 100 16.74 16.76 12.72
C VAL A 100 17.73 15.69 13.19
N PHE A 101 17.69 14.49 12.60
CA PHE A 101 18.59 13.40 12.98
C PHE A 101 20.06 13.71 12.62
N GLN A 102 20.31 14.44 11.54
CA GLN A 102 21.65 14.87 11.19
C GLN A 102 22.25 15.81 12.25
N LEU A 103 21.47 16.76 12.78
CA LEU A 103 21.88 17.63 13.88
C LEU A 103 22.14 16.84 15.17
N LEU A 104 21.25 15.88 15.48
CA LEU A 104 21.40 15.02 16.67
C LEU A 104 22.66 14.14 16.59
N ASN A 105 22.95 13.57 15.41
CA ASN A 105 24.17 12.78 15.17
C ASN A 105 25.44 13.62 15.38
N GLN A 106 25.44 14.88 14.96
CA GLN A 106 26.57 15.80 15.17
C GLN A 106 26.79 16.09 16.66
N GLU A 107 25.73 16.40 17.41
CA GLU A 107 25.84 16.66 18.86
C GLU A 107 26.27 15.44 19.66
N LEU A 108 25.73 14.26 19.34
CA LEU A 108 26.16 13.03 19.97
C LEU A 108 27.61 12.68 19.62
N GLY A 109 28.04 12.93 18.38
CA GLY A 109 29.44 12.78 17.97
C GLY A 109 30.38 13.67 18.79
N ASN A 110 30.00 14.93 19.00
CA ASN A 110 30.75 15.87 19.85
C ASN A 110 30.78 15.42 21.32
N CYS A 111 29.66 14.92 21.85
CA CYS A 111 29.56 14.50 23.25
C CYS A 111 30.29 13.18 23.55
N LEU A 112 30.25 12.23 22.61
CA LEU A 112 30.89 10.91 22.73
C LEU A 112 32.33 10.90 22.21
N ASN A 113 32.82 12.05 21.73
CA ASN A 113 34.13 12.21 21.07
C ASN A 113 34.34 11.16 19.97
N SER A 114 33.29 10.93 19.18
CA SER A 114 33.29 9.97 18.07
C SER A 114 32.93 10.68 16.77
N PRO A 115 33.76 10.54 15.72
CA PRO A 115 33.45 11.12 14.41
C PRO A 115 32.33 10.36 13.68
N ARG A 116 31.88 9.21 14.20
CA ARG A 116 30.84 8.37 13.58
C ARG A 116 29.80 8.00 14.62
N CYS A 117 28.78 8.84 14.71
CA CYS A 117 27.61 8.60 15.52
C CYS A 117 26.39 8.50 14.60
N ARG A 118 25.65 7.40 14.73
CA ARG A 118 24.39 7.16 14.01
C ARG A 118 23.30 6.89 15.03
N VAL A 119 22.08 7.28 14.69
CA VAL A 119 20.93 7.13 15.56
C VAL A 119 19.86 6.37 14.80
N TYR A 120 19.48 5.23 15.37
CA TYR A 120 18.44 4.37 14.85
C TYR A 120 17.20 4.49 15.74
N TYR A 121 16.09 4.97 15.19
CA TYR A 121 14.84 5.01 15.93
C TYR A 121 14.04 3.72 15.72
N LEU A 122 13.28 3.33 16.73
CA LEU A 122 12.36 2.20 16.67
C LEU A 122 11.09 2.63 15.94
N ASP A 123 10.83 2.02 14.79
CA ASP A 123 9.54 2.13 14.11
C ASP A 123 8.57 1.08 14.70
N PRO A 124 7.55 1.50 15.46
CA PRO A 124 6.61 0.58 16.08
C PRO A 124 5.69 -0.12 15.08
N THR A 125 5.63 0.33 13.82
CA THR A 125 4.73 -0.23 12.81
C THR A 125 5.35 -1.36 11.99
N ASP A 126 6.66 -1.28 11.73
CA ASP A 126 7.38 -2.26 10.89
C ASP A 126 8.29 -3.18 11.73
N ASN A 127 8.39 -2.97 13.05
CA ASN A 127 9.30 -3.70 13.95
C ASN A 127 10.77 -3.63 13.48
N LEU A 128 11.18 -2.45 13.02
CA LEU A 128 12.50 -2.17 12.46
C LEU A 128 13.15 -0.99 13.16
N LEU A 129 14.47 -0.98 13.18
CA LEU A 129 15.29 0.13 13.60
C LEU A 129 15.73 0.90 12.36
N LYS A 130 15.33 2.16 12.22
CA LYS A 130 15.55 2.97 11.00
C LYS A 130 16.45 4.16 11.29
N ASP A 131 17.34 4.45 10.34
CA ASP A 131 18.16 5.65 10.30
C ASP A 131 17.73 6.52 9.10
N PRO A 132 17.08 7.66 9.36
CA PRO A 132 16.56 8.54 8.31
C PRO A 132 17.65 9.35 7.60
N VAL A 133 18.88 9.42 8.11
CA VAL A 133 19.96 10.19 7.50
C VAL A 133 20.57 9.45 6.31
N TYR A 134 20.81 8.15 6.50
CA TYR A 134 21.44 7.28 5.50
C TYR A 134 20.46 6.28 4.87
N ALA A 135 19.17 6.38 5.22
CA ALA A 135 18.11 5.46 4.78
C ALA A 135 18.45 3.98 5.02
N THR A 136 19.11 3.70 6.15
CA THR A 136 19.45 2.32 6.55
C THR A 136 18.43 1.78 7.54
N ALA A 137 18.24 0.46 7.55
CA ALA A 137 17.36 -0.20 8.50
C ALA A 137 18.01 -1.49 9.02
N SER A 138 17.68 -1.85 10.26
CA SER A 138 18.11 -3.08 10.91
C SER A 138 16.92 -3.76 11.57
N THR A 139 16.97 -5.09 11.70
CA THR A 139 15.91 -5.88 12.32
C THR A 139 15.91 -5.71 13.83
N LEU A 140 14.71 -5.66 14.44
CA LEU A 140 14.55 -5.72 15.88
C LEU A 140 14.57 -7.18 16.35
N ASP A 141 15.77 -7.78 16.37
CA ASP A 141 15.99 -9.13 16.88
C ASP A 141 17.29 -9.23 17.69
N GLU A 142 17.53 -10.39 18.31
CA GLU A 142 18.76 -10.64 19.08
C GLU A 142 19.98 -10.96 18.21
N THR A 143 19.80 -11.07 16.89
CA THR A 143 20.89 -11.44 15.97
C THR A 143 21.79 -10.25 15.65
N THR A 144 21.24 -9.04 15.71
CA THR A 144 22.02 -7.80 15.52
C THR A 144 22.42 -7.18 16.88
N PRO A 145 23.65 -6.62 16.99
CA PRO A 145 24.06 -5.86 18.18
C PRO A 145 23.08 -4.73 18.55
N LEU A 146 22.57 -4.05 17.52
CA LEU A 146 21.62 -2.94 17.64
C LEU A 146 20.26 -3.42 18.18
N GLY A 147 19.67 -4.46 17.57
CA GLY A 147 18.41 -5.03 18.01
C GLY A 147 18.49 -5.57 19.44
N LYS A 148 19.58 -6.26 19.78
CA LYS A 148 19.82 -6.76 21.14
C LYS A 148 19.98 -5.63 22.18
N ALA A 149 20.67 -4.54 21.83
CA ALA A 149 20.81 -3.39 22.71
C ALA A 149 19.45 -2.72 22.99
N VAL A 150 18.61 -2.57 21.97
CA VAL A 150 17.25 -2.03 22.11
C VAL A 150 16.34 -2.92 22.94
N LEU A 151 16.31 -4.23 22.64
CA LEU A 151 15.46 -5.21 23.34
C LEU A 151 15.82 -5.34 24.82
N THR A 152 17.12 -5.30 25.15
CA THR A 152 17.58 -5.40 26.54
C THR A 152 17.57 -4.07 27.29
N GLY A 153 17.57 -2.94 26.58
CA GLY A 153 17.70 -1.60 27.18
C GLY A 153 19.05 -1.36 27.86
N ILE A 154 20.06 -2.19 27.56
CA ILE A 154 21.38 -2.15 28.19
C ILE A 154 22.43 -1.71 27.16
N GLN A 155 23.29 -0.78 27.55
CA GLN A 155 24.44 -0.36 26.75
C GLN A 155 25.37 -1.53 26.43
N ARG A 156 25.92 -1.57 25.21
CA ARG A 156 26.85 -2.63 24.79
C ARG A 156 28.02 -2.05 24.02
N GLU A 157 29.18 -2.66 24.18
CA GLU A 157 30.36 -2.37 23.37
C GLU A 157 30.79 -3.67 22.69
N ILE A 158 30.85 -3.67 21.36
CA ILE A 158 31.24 -4.82 20.56
C ILE A 158 32.21 -4.34 19.49
N ALA A 159 33.41 -4.93 19.45
CA ALA A 159 34.45 -4.62 18.46
C ALA A 159 34.80 -3.11 18.36
N GLY A 160 34.76 -2.38 19.48
CA GLY A 160 35.04 -0.94 19.52
C GLY A 160 33.87 -0.06 19.07
N THR A 161 32.69 -0.62 18.80
CA THR A 161 31.46 0.14 18.55
C THR A 161 30.56 0.08 19.78
N LEU A 162 30.14 1.27 20.22
CA LEU A 162 29.25 1.48 21.36
C LEU A 162 27.81 1.60 20.90
N TYR A 163 26.92 0.82 21.52
CA TYR A 163 25.49 0.81 21.31
C TYR A 163 24.80 1.34 22.56
N LEU A 164 24.23 2.55 22.48
CA LEU A 164 23.55 3.22 23.60
C LEU A 164 22.04 3.30 23.36
N PRO A 165 21.22 2.52 24.08
CA PRO A 165 19.78 2.64 23.99
C PRO A 165 19.31 3.98 24.56
N LEU A 166 18.45 4.67 23.82
CA LEU A 166 17.79 5.91 24.23
C LEU A 166 16.39 5.58 24.72
N SER A 167 16.10 6.02 25.94
CA SER A 167 14.80 5.82 26.56
C SER A 167 14.08 7.14 26.74
N PHE A 168 12.79 7.15 26.42
CA PHE A 168 11.87 8.24 26.70
C PHE A 168 10.69 7.67 27.48
N ASP A 169 10.35 8.31 28.60
CA ASP A 169 9.25 7.89 29.50
C ASP A 169 9.30 6.39 29.89
N GLY A 170 10.49 5.90 30.22
CA GLY A 170 10.71 4.50 30.63
C GLY A 170 10.67 3.46 29.50
N LYS A 171 10.49 3.87 28.24
CA LYS A 171 10.53 2.97 27.06
C LYS A 171 11.72 3.27 26.18
N VAL A 172 12.38 2.23 25.66
CA VAL A 172 13.45 2.38 24.67
C VAL A 172 12.82 2.76 23.33
N ILE A 173 13.19 3.93 22.80
CA ILE A 173 12.65 4.48 21.55
C ILE A 173 13.68 4.47 20.41
N ALA A 174 14.96 4.33 20.73
CA ALA A 174 16.04 4.40 19.76
C ALA A 174 17.33 3.78 20.31
N CYS A 175 18.33 3.64 19.46
CA CYS A 175 19.69 3.27 19.83
C CYS A 175 20.69 4.13 19.05
N VAL A 176 21.69 4.62 19.77
CA VAL A 176 22.87 5.26 19.18
C VAL A 176 23.88 4.17 18.87
N GLU A 177 24.46 4.22 17.67
CA GLU A 177 25.64 3.47 17.28
C GLU A 177 26.81 4.45 17.14
N SER A 178 27.86 4.26 17.94
CA SER A 178 29.05 5.13 17.95
C SER A 178 30.33 4.32 17.81
N SER A 179 31.04 4.48 16.69
CA SER A 179 32.34 3.81 16.50
C SER A 179 33.43 4.51 17.31
N TRP A 180 34.16 3.77 18.13
CA TRP A 180 35.25 4.23 19.00
C TRP A 180 34.86 5.30 20.03
N GLY A 181 33.56 5.49 20.28
CA GLY A 181 33.05 6.38 21.31
C GLY A 181 33.32 5.80 22.71
N SER A 182 33.68 6.65 23.66
CA SER A 182 33.89 6.23 25.06
C SER A 182 33.10 7.13 26.01
N PRO A 183 32.05 6.62 26.67
CA PRO A 183 31.30 7.39 27.65
C PRO A 183 32.10 7.63 28.95
N GLU A 184 33.23 6.93 29.12
CA GLU A 184 34.09 7.02 30.29
C GLU A 184 35.11 8.17 30.23
N LYS A 185 35.44 8.65 29.03
CA LYS A 185 36.42 9.72 28.83
C LYS A 185 35.82 11.14 28.86
N GLY A 186 34.50 11.27 28.88
CA GLY A 186 33.77 12.54 28.90
C GLY A 186 33.10 12.85 30.24
N ASP A 187 32.50 14.05 30.33
CA ASP A 187 31.67 14.42 31.47
C ASP A 187 30.38 13.58 31.48
N LYS A 188 30.31 12.60 32.39
CA LYS A 188 29.18 11.68 32.54
C LYS A 188 27.85 12.41 32.75
N ARG A 189 27.86 13.57 33.41
CA ARG A 189 26.66 14.36 33.64
C ARG A 189 26.17 14.97 32.33
N ARG A 190 27.07 15.63 31.59
CA ARG A 190 26.77 16.23 30.29
C ARG A 190 26.27 15.18 29.30
N ILE A 191 26.93 14.01 29.21
CA ILE A 191 26.50 12.92 28.32
C ILE A 191 25.08 12.46 28.66
N LYS A 192 24.76 12.27 29.94
CA LYS A 192 23.42 11.86 30.37
C LYS A 192 22.37 12.91 30.02
N GLU A 193 22.64 14.19 30.28
CA GLU A 193 21.74 15.30 29.95
C GLU A 193 21.51 15.41 28.43
N THR A 194 22.57 15.26 27.62
CA THR A 194 22.47 15.23 26.16
C THR A 194 21.68 14.03 25.66
N LEU A 195 21.90 12.82 26.19
CA LEU A 195 21.14 11.63 25.78
C LEU A 195 19.64 11.78 26.10
N GLN A 196 19.29 12.36 27.25
CA GLN A 196 17.91 12.66 27.60
C GLN A 196 17.29 13.70 26.67
N PHE A 197 18.03 14.77 26.38
CA PHE A 197 17.61 15.79 25.43
C PHE A 197 17.36 15.20 24.03
N VAL A 198 18.31 14.42 23.52
CA VAL A 198 18.22 13.75 22.22
C VAL A 198 17.02 12.80 22.19
N ALA A 199 16.80 12.00 23.24
CA ALA A 199 15.63 11.13 23.31
C ALA A 199 14.30 11.91 23.22
N CYS A 200 14.19 13.03 23.93
CA CYS A 200 13.00 13.90 23.88
C CYS A 200 12.80 14.52 22.50
N ALA A 201 13.87 15.10 21.93
CA ALA A 201 13.87 15.70 20.60
C ALA A 201 13.46 14.69 19.52
N MET A 202 14.02 13.49 19.56
CA MET A 202 13.68 12.40 18.64
C MET A 202 12.23 11.98 18.78
N HIS A 203 11.76 11.77 20.01
CA HIS A 203 10.37 11.39 20.26
C HIS A 203 9.42 12.41 19.62
N ASN A 204 9.65 13.70 19.86
CA ASN A 204 8.83 14.75 19.31
C ASN A 204 8.94 14.87 17.79
N ALA A 205 10.12 14.67 17.21
CA ALA A 205 10.31 14.68 15.76
C ALA A 205 9.56 13.52 15.08
N ILE A 206 9.71 12.31 15.61
CA ILE A 206 9.00 11.11 15.12
C ILE A 206 7.49 11.27 15.29
N GLU A 207 7.04 11.78 16.43
CA GLU A 207 5.62 11.99 16.69
C GLU A 207 5.04 13.09 15.78
N SER A 208 5.79 14.18 15.56
CA SER A 208 5.41 15.22 14.61
C SER A 208 5.33 14.69 13.17
N GLU A 209 6.28 13.86 12.74
CA GLU A 209 6.24 13.16 11.44
C GLU A 209 4.98 12.29 11.35
N ARG A 210 4.68 11.54 12.41
CA ARG A 210 3.50 10.67 12.52
C ARG A 210 2.20 11.46 12.45
N LEU A 211 2.11 12.59 13.15
CA LEU A 211 0.94 13.47 13.09
C LEU A 211 0.76 14.06 11.70
N ARG A 212 1.86 14.50 11.06
CA ARG A 212 1.83 15.02 9.70
C ARG A 212 1.34 13.97 8.72
N TRP A 213 1.91 12.76 8.79
CA TRP A 213 1.45 11.62 8.00
C TRP A 213 -0.03 11.30 8.24
N ASN A 214 -0.48 11.27 9.50
CA ASN A 214 -1.88 11.02 9.82
C ASN A 214 -2.81 12.12 9.28
N LYS A 215 -2.36 13.38 9.26
CA LYS A 215 -3.08 14.50 8.67
C LYS A 215 -3.17 14.35 7.14
N GLU A 216 -2.04 14.17 6.47
CA GLU A 216 -1.99 13.97 5.01
C GLU A 216 -2.82 12.76 4.59
N LYS A 217 -2.75 11.66 5.36
CA LYS A 217 -3.61 10.48 5.22
C LYS A 217 -5.09 10.85 5.32
N ALA A 218 -5.49 11.60 6.34
CA ALA A 218 -6.88 11.98 6.54
C ALA A 218 -7.40 12.90 5.42
N GLU A 219 -6.57 13.83 4.94
CA GLU A 219 -6.88 14.72 3.82
C GLU A 219 -7.05 13.93 2.52
N ALA A 220 -6.11 13.03 2.21
CA ALA A 220 -6.21 12.16 1.03
C ALA A 220 -7.44 11.24 1.09
N MET A 221 -7.73 10.65 2.26
CA MET A 221 -8.93 9.83 2.46
C MET A 221 -10.22 10.64 2.26
N LEU A 222 -10.26 11.88 2.75
CA LEU A 222 -11.42 12.75 2.57
C LEU A 222 -11.61 13.11 1.10
N GLU A 223 -10.53 13.44 0.38
CA GLU A 223 -10.58 13.72 -1.05
C GLU A 223 -11.15 12.51 -1.82
N MET A 224 -10.60 11.32 -1.58
CA MET A 224 -11.08 10.07 -2.16
C MET A 224 -12.55 9.80 -1.83
N ALA A 225 -12.97 9.99 -0.57
CA ALA A 225 -14.36 9.81 -0.17
C ALA A 225 -15.30 10.80 -0.89
N THR A 226 -14.90 12.06 -1.05
CA THR A 226 -15.70 13.04 -1.79
C THR A 226 -15.80 12.70 -3.28
N GLN A 227 -14.75 12.12 -3.87
CA GLN A 227 -14.77 11.65 -5.25
C GLN A 227 -15.76 10.49 -5.41
N LEU A 228 -15.72 9.49 -4.52
CA LEU A 228 -16.66 8.35 -4.53
C LEU A 228 -18.12 8.76 -4.24
N ALA A 229 -18.35 9.91 -3.63
CA ALA A 229 -19.69 10.41 -3.29
C ALA A 229 -20.32 11.31 -4.37
N ARG A 230 -19.50 11.99 -5.19
CA ARG A 230 -19.99 12.99 -6.17
C ARG A 230 -20.56 12.36 -7.43
N ASP A 231 -20.07 11.19 -7.80
CA ASP A 231 -20.35 10.64 -9.09
C ASP A 231 -21.56 9.69 -9.02
N ASN A 232 -22.61 9.96 -9.81
CA ASN A 232 -23.67 8.99 -10.13
C ASN A 232 -23.08 7.92 -11.07
N LEU A 233 -22.12 7.15 -10.56
CA LEU A 233 -21.43 6.10 -11.31
C LEU A 233 -22.28 4.85 -11.34
N ASP A 234 -22.20 4.17 -12.47
CA ASP A 234 -22.48 2.75 -12.60
C ASP A 234 -21.64 1.95 -11.57
N GLU A 235 -22.23 0.91 -10.97
CA GLU A 235 -21.60 0.03 -9.98
C GLU A 235 -20.21 -0.45 -10.42
N ALA A 236 -20.04 -0.77 -11.72
CA ALA A 236 -18.75 -1.21 -12.27
C ALA A 236 -17.69 -0.09 -12.32
N VAL A 237 -18.08 1.14 -12.63
CA VAL A 237 -17.15 2.29 -12.68
C VAL A 237 -16.74 2.68 -11.26
N LEU A 238 -17.68 2.63 -10.32
CA LEU A 238 -17.39 2.84 -8.91
C LEU A 238 -16.44 1.77 -8.36
N ALA A 239 -16.66 0.49 -8.69
CA ALA A 239 -15.78 -0.60 -8.32
C ALA A 239 -14.33 -0.37 -8.81
N ASN A 240 -14.16 0.04 -10.08
CA ASN A 240 -12.84 0.40 -10.62
C ASN A 240 -12.18 1.58 -9.90
N SER A 241 -12.95 2.61 -9.57
CA SER A 241 -12.46 3.76 -8.80
C SER A 241 -11.97 3.33 -7.41
N ILE A 242 -12.74 2.48 -6.72
CA ILE A 242 -12.38 1.91 -5.41
C ILE A 242 -11.09 1.09 -5.51
N MET A 243 -10.95 0.23 -6.53
CA MET A 243 -9.76 -0.59 -6.73
C MET A 243 -8.51 0.26 -6.94
N ASN A 244 -8.56 1.24 -7.84
CA ASN A 244 -7.42 2.13 -8.11
C ASN A 244 -7.02 2.92 -6.86
N THR A 245 -8.00 3.40 -6.12
CA THR A 245 -7.77 4.13 -4.88
C THR A 245 -7.13 3.26 -3.82
N ALA A 246 -7.66 2.05 -3.61
CA ALA A 246 -7.12 1.08 -2.66
C ALA A 246 -5.69 0.66 -3.01
N LYS A 247 -5.41 0.51 -4.31
CA LYS A 247 -4.09 0.18 -4.84
C LYS A 247 -3.04 1.23 -4.50
N VAL A 248 -3.36 2.50 -4.76
CA VAL A 248 -2.48 3.63 -4.43
C VAL A 248 -2.29 3.72 -2.91
N LEU A 249 -3.38 3.65 -2.15
CA LEU A 249 -3.37 3.81 -0.70
C LEU A 249 -2.52 2.75 0.02
N THR A 250 -2.55 1.51 -0.47
CA THR A 250 -1.82 0.37 0.13
C THR A 250 -0.52 0.05 -0.59
N GLU A 251 -0.14 0.81 -1.61
CA GLU A 251 1.04 0.56 -2.45
C GLU A 251 1.08 -0.91 -2.94
N SER A 252 -0.03 -1.40 -3.48
CA SER A 252 -0.12 -2.73 -4.06
C SER A 252 0.10 -2.71 -5.58
N ASP A 253 0.49 -3.85 -6.13
CA ASP A 253 0.66 -4.03 -7.57
C ASP A 253 -0.69 -4.18 -8.28
N ARG A 254 -1.61 -4.95 -7.68
CA ARG A 254 -2.97 -5.14 -8.21
C ARG A 254 -4.01 -5.12 -7.11
N CYS A 255 -5.21 -4.68 -7.46
CA CYS A 255 -6.41 -4.79 -6.63
C CYS A 255 -7.54 -5.48 -7.41
N SER A 256 -8.33 -6.31 -6.73
CA SER A 256 -9.58 -6.84 -7.24
C SER A 256 -10.67 -6.64 -6.21
N ILE A 257 -11.90 -6.37 -6.64
CA ILE A 257 -13.04 -6.21 -5.75
C ILE A 257 -14.14 -7.19 -6.12
N PHE A 258 -14.70 -7.85 -5.12
CA PHE A 258 -15.73 -8.87 -5.24
C PHE A 258 -17.01 -8.34 -4.63
N LEU A 259 -17.97 -7.95 -5.46
CA LEU A 259 -19.25 -7.45 -4.99
C LEU A 259 -20.13 -8.63 -4.55
N VAL A 260 -20.66 -8.56 -3.33
CA VAL A 260 -21.51 -9.62 -2.78
C VAL A 260 -22.91 -9.49 -3.36
N LYS A 261 -23.39 -10.51 -4.08
CA LYS A 261 -24.73 -10.58 -4.68
C LYS A 261 -25.38 -11.90 -4.29
N ASP A 262 -26.26 -11.85 -3.29
CA ASP A 262 -26.93 -13.02 -2.72
C ASP A 262 -25.92 -14.15 -2.39
N ASP A 263 -25.95 -15.27 -3.11
CA ASP A 263 -25.03 -16.41 -2.92
C ASP A 263 -23.81 -16.41 -3.87
N THR A 264 -23.55 -15.29 -4.54
CA THR A 264 -22.47 -15.14 -5.53
C THR A 264 -21.58 -13.93 -5.24
N LEU A 265 -20.37 -13.97 -5.79
CA LEU A 265 -19.43 -12.87 -5.83
C LEU A 265 -19.22 -12.46 -7.29
N GLU A 266 -19.48 -11.19 -7.58
CA GLU A 266 -19.13 -10.58 -8.85
C GLU A 266 -17.74 -9.96 -8.74
N ALA A 267 -16.74 -10.65 -9.30
CA ALA A 267 -15.34 -10.25 -9.27
C ALA A 267 -15.06 -9.24 -10.38
N HIS A 268 -14.67 -8.03 -10.01
CA HIS A 268 -14.18 -7.00 -10.91
C HIS A 268 -12.65 -6.95 -10.85
N PHE A 269 -12.03 -6.95 -12.04
CA PHE A 269 -10.58 -6.90 -12.23
C PHE A 269 -10.17 -5.58 -12.89
N GLU A 270 -8.88 -5.21 -12.77
CA GLU A 270 -8.35 -3.94 -13.32
C GLU A 270 -8.42 -3.82 -14.83
N ASP A 271 -8.47 -4.94 -15.55
CA ASP A 271 -8.64 -4.98 -17.01
C ASP A 271 -10.11 -4.78 -17.45
N GLY A 272 -11.01 -4.55 -16.49
CA GLY A 272 -12.44 -4.39 -16.72
C GLY A 272 -13.21 -5.71 -16.86
N ASN A 273 -12.54 -6.85 -16.74
CA ASN A 273 -13.22 -8.14 -16.77
C ASN A 273 -14.08 -8.33 -15.52
N ILE A 274 -15.26 -8.93 -15.72
CA ILE A 274 -16.21 -9.26 -14.67
C ILE A 274 -16.47 -10.77 -14.69
N VAL A 275 -16.26 -11.44 -13.56
CA VAL A 275 -16.46 -12.89 -13.41
C VAL A 275 -17.33 -13.17 -12.20
N VAL A 276 -18.40 -13.95 -12.39
CA VAL A 276 -19.26 -14.37 -11.28
C VAL A 276 -18.79 -15.73 -10.76
N ILE A 277 -18.57 -15.82 -9.45
CA ILE A 277 -18.15 -17.03 -8.76
C ILE A 277 -19.05 -17.31 -7.53
N PRO A 278 -19.15 -18.56 -7.06
CA PRO A 278 -19.87 -18.88 -5.83
C PRO A 278 -19.24 -18.18 -4.61
N ILE A 279 -20.06 -17.76 -3.63
CA ILE A 279 -19.61 -17.01 -2.44
C ILE A 279 -18.61 -17.74 -1.55
N ALA A 280 -18.48 -19.06 -1.65
CA ALA A 280 -17.54 -19.87 -0.87
C ALA A 280 -16.16 -20.06 -1.51
N THR A 281 -15.89 -19.38 -2.62
CA THR A 281 -14.71 -19.70 -3.45
C THR A 281 -13.45 -18.96 -2.97
N GLY A 282 -12.42 -19.71 -2.60
CA GLY A 282 -11.07 -19.20 -2.34
C GLY A 282 -10.97 -18.23 -1.16
N ILE A 283 -9.94 -17.36 -1.20
CA ILE A 283 -9.66 -16.39 -0.13
C ILE A 283 -10.77 -15.34 -0.04
N ALA A 284 -11.21 -14.78 -1.17
CA ALA A 284 -12.28 -13.79 -1.19
C ALA A 284 -13.59 -14.35 -0.62
N GLY A 285 -13.93 -15.60 -0.93
CA GLY A 285 -15.12 -16.25 -0.37
C GLY A 285 -15.03 -16.50 1.14
N TYR A 286 -13.86 -16.90 1.64
CA TYR A 286 -13.63 -17.02 3.09
C TYR A 286 -13.88 -15.68 3.81
N VAL A 287 -13.34 -14.59 3.27
CA VAL A 287 -13.54 -13.25 3.84
C VAL A 287 -15.00 -12.80 3.73
N ALA A 288 -15.68 -13.10 2.61
CA ALA A 288 -17.09 -12.78 2.40
C ALA A 288 -18.01 -13.47 3.42
N GLN A 289 -17.68 -14.69 3.84
CA GLN A 289 -18.48 -15.45 4.82
C GLN A 289 -18.16 -15.10 6.27
N THR A 290 -16.87 -14.92 6.59
CA THR A 290 -16.42 -14.77 7.97
C THR A 290 -16.31 -13.31 8.41
N GLY A 291 -16.16 -12.39 7.46
CA GLY A 291 -15.80 -10.99 7.74
C GLY A 291 -14.40 -10.83 8.34
N GLN A 292 -13.57 -11.89 8.35
CA GLN A 292 -12.23 -11.83 8.90
C GLN A 292 -11.23 -11.43 7.83
N THR A 293 -10.43 -10.39 8.11
CA THR A 293 -9.29 -10.00 7.27
C THR A 293 -8.28 -11.13 7.16
N VAL A 294 -7.83 -11.42 5.95
CA VAL A 294 -6.78 -12.41 5.66
C VAL A 294 -5.56 -11.70 5.10
N LYS A 295 -4.43 -11.84 5.81
CA LYS A 295 -3.13 -11.32 5.38
C LYS A 295 -2.16 -12.48 5.18
N ILE A 296 -1.62 -12.59 3.97
CA ILE A 296 -0.75 -13.68 3.55
C ILE A 296 0.57 -13.10 3.05
N SER A 297 1.66 -13.50 3.70
CA SER A 297 3.03 -13.08 3.36
C SER A 297 3.66 -13.93 2.25
N ASP A 298 3.17 -15.15 2.03
CA ASP A 298 3.51 -16.00 0.90
C ASP A 298 2.28 -16.77 0.42
N ALA A 299 1.72 -16.33 -0.71
CA ALA A 299 0.51 -16.90 -1.30
C ALA A 299 0.66 -18.38 -1.65
N TYR A 300 1.86 -18.83 -2.02
CA TYR A 300 2.06 -20.23 -2.38
C TYR A 300 2.10 -21.12 -1.14
N SER A 301 2.29 -20.56 0.05
CA SER A 301 2.26 -21.31 1.30
C SER A 301 0.85 -21.39 1.91
N ASP A 302 -0.17 -20.73 1.35
CA ASP A 302 -1.57 -20.78 1.81
C ASP A 302 -2.41 -21.76 0.98
N ASP A 303 -3.05 -22.73 1.63
CA ASP A 303 -3.85 -23.78 0.97
C ASP A 303 -5.09 -23.24 0.24
N ARG A 304 -5.58 -22.06 0.63
CA ARG A 304 -6.77 -21.44 0.00
C ARG A 304 -6.43 -20.71 -1.29
N PHE A 305 -5.14 -20.56 -1.61
CA PHE A 305 -4.68 -19.87 -2.81
C PHE A 305 -4.72 -20.78 -4.04
N ASN A 306 -5.49 -20.38 -5.06
CA ASN A 306 -5.57 -21.11 -6.32
C ASN A 306 -4.42 -20.72 -7.27
N ARG A 307 -3.40 -21.59 -7.34
CA ARG A 307 -2.21 -21.40 -8.18
C ARG A 307 -2.47 -21.52 -9.69
N GLU A 308 -3.60 -22.10 -10.11
CA GLU A 308 -3.88 -22.31 -11.55
C GLU A 308 -4.09 -20.99 -12.29
N VAL A 309 -4.60 -19.96 -11.61
CA VAL A 309 -4.79 -18.60 -12.18
C VAL A 309 -3.44 -17.95 -12.50
N ASP A 310 -2.48 -18.04 -11.57
CA ASP A 310 -1.10 -17.57 -11.77
C ASP A 310 -0.45 -18.29 -12.97
N LYS A 311 -0.59 -19.62 -13.05
CA LYS A 311 -0.03 -20.43 -14.14
C LYS A 311 -0.60 -20.04 -15.51
N ALA A 312 -1.91 -19.80 -15.59
CA ALA A 312 -2.58 -19.44 -16.83
C ALA A 312 -2.23 -18.02 -17.31
N THR A 313 -2.04 -17.09 -16.36
CA THR A 313 -1.78 -15.67 -16.66
C THR A 313 -0.29 -15.32 -16.76
N GLY A 314 0.60 -16.20 -16.28
CA GLY A 314 2.03 -15.91 -16.13
C GLY A 314 2.33 -14.90 -15.03
N TYR A 315 1.34 -14.51 -14.23
CA TYR A 315 1.50 -13.60 -13.10
C TYR A 315 1.91 -14.39 -11.85
N ARG A 316 2.76 -13.79 -11.01
CA ARG A 316 3.19 -14.40 -9.74
C ARG A 316 2.64 -13.61 -8.56
N THR A 317 1.69 -14.22 -7.86
CA THR A 317 1.18 -13.73 -6.59
C THR A 317 2.14 -14.13 -5.46
N LYS A 318 2.58 -13.15 -4.68
CA LYS A 318 3.51 -13.28 -3.55
C LYS A 318 2.81 -12.97 -2.24
N THR A 319 2.24 -11.77 -2.11
CA THR A 319 1.56 -11.33 -0.88
C THR A 319 0.11 -10.99 -1.17
N ILE A 320 -0.80 -11.26 -0.23
CA ILE A 320 -2.21 -10.93 -0.36
C ILE A 320 -2.69 -10.25 0.92
N LEU A 321 -3.44 -9.17 0.78
CA LEU A 321 -4.27 -8.60 1.84
C LEU A 321 -5.72 -8.61 1.35
N CYS A 322 -6.56 -9.42 1.97
CA CYS A 322 -7.96 -9.56 1.62
C CYS A 322 -8.84 -9.11 2.79
N MET A 323 -9.69 -8.11 2.54
CA MET A 323 -10.44 -7.40 3.58
C MET A 323 -11.91 -7.23 3.18
N PRO A 324 -12.85 -7.37 4.13
CA PRO A 324 -14.26 -7.11 3.87
C PRO A 324 -14.49 -5.60 3.73
N VAL A 325 -15.45 -5.24 2.87
CA VAL A 325 -16.01 -3.90 2.76
C VAL A 325 -17.42 -3.98 3.34
N THR A 326 -17.64 -3.29 4.46
CA THR A 326 -18.88 -3.39 5.23
C THR A 326 -19.66 -2.09 5.22
N TYR A 327 -20.99 -2.20 5.23
CA TYR A 327 -21.91 -1.09 5.47
C TYR A 327 -22.98 -1.54 6.48
N GLU A 328 -23.14 -0.78 7.58
CA GLU A 328 -24.09 -1.10 8.66
C GLU A 328 -24.03 -2.56 9.16
N GLY A 329 -22.81 -3.11 9.28
CA GLY A 329 -22.59 -4.49 9.74
C GLY A 329 -22.79 -5.59 8.70
N SER A 330 -23.22 -5.24 7.48
CA SER A 330 -23.32 -6.17 6.35
C SER A 330 -22.11 -6.07 5.42
N ILE A 331 -21.57 -7.20 4.97
CA ILE A 331 -20.48 -7.23 3.98
C ILE A 331 -21.09 -6.98 2.60
N VAL A 332 -20.76 -5.84 2.00
CA VAL A 332 -21.27 -5.45 0.67
C VAL A 332 -20.29 -5.83 -0.45
N ALA A 333 -19.01 -5.92 -0.13
CA ALA A 333 -17.97 -6.36 -1.04
C ALA A 333 -16.77 -6.93 -0.27
N VAL A 334 -15.84 -7.54 -0.99
CA VAL A 334 -14.53 -7.94 -0.48
C VAL A 334 -13.46 -7.36 -1.40
N ALA A 335 -12.43 -6.74 -0.86
CA ALA A 335 -11.29 -6.27 -1.62
C ALA A 335 -10.10 -7.22 -1.43
N GLN A 336 -9.37 -7.49 -2.49
CA GLN A 336 -8.17 -8.31 -2.49
C GLN A 336 -7.03 -7.50 -3.12
N LEU A 337 -6.07 -7.14 -2.29
CA LEU A 337 -4.87 -6.39 -2.64
C LEU A 337 -3.74 -7.40 -2.82
N ILE A 338 -3.05 -7.33 -3.95
CA ILE A 338 -2.08 -8.33 -4.38
C ILE A 338 -0.72 -7.66 -4.57
N ASN A 339 0.30 -8.29 -4.00
CA ASN A 339 1.70 -7.89 -4.03
C ASN A 339 1.95 -6.47 -3.50
N LYS A 340 2.44 -6.37 -2.27
CA LYS A 340 2.95 -5.10 -1.73
C LYS A 340 4.18 -4.70 -2.55
N LEU A 341 4.23 -3.45 -3.00
CA LEU A 341 5.35 -2.94 -3.78
C LEU A 341 6.62 -2.91 -2.93
N ASP A 342 7.75 -3.28 -3.54
CA ASP A 342 9.07 -3.22 -2.89
C ASP A 342 9.42 -1.78 -2.50
N MET A 343 10.18 -1.62 -1.43
CA MET A 343 10.80 -0.33 -1.12
C MET A 343 12.05 -0.16 -1.99
N VAL A 344 12.13 0.96 -2.72
CA VAL A 344 13.31 1.31 -3.51
C VAL A 344 14.10 2.36 -2.74
N THR A 345 15.33 2.02 -2.34
CA THR A 345 16.23 2.97 -1.67
C THR A 345 16.84 3.96 -2.66
N GLU A 346 17.41 5.09 -2.18
CA GLU A 346 18.12 6.07 -3.02
C GLU A 346 19.27 5.45 -3.83
N SER A 347 19.85 4.34 -3.35
CA SER A 347 20.89 3.56 -4.03
C SER A 347 20.37 2.66 -5.16
N GLY A 348 19.05 2.59 -5.35
CA GLY A 348 18.40 1.69 -6.31
C GLY A 348 18.15 0.27 -5.79
N LEU A 349 18.56 -0.05 -4.56
CA LEU A 349 18.29 -1.36 -3.94
C LEU A 349 16.78 -1.53 -3.70
N ARG A 350 16.22 -2.65 -4.17
CA ARG A 350 14.83 -3.06 -3.94
C ARG A 350 14.76 -4.00 -2.75
N LEU A 351 13.98 -3.62 -1.74
CA LEU A 351 13.74 -4.40 -0.54
C LEU A 351 12.30 -4.93 -0.59
N PRO A 352 12.10 -6.27 -0.60
CA PRO A 352 10.76 -6.84 -0.63
C PRO A 352 10.00 -6.48 0.64
N ARG A 353 8.73 -6.10 0.48
CA ARG A 353 7.83 -5.77 1.58
C ARG A 353 6.63 -6.70 1.59
N THR A 354 6.01 -6.83 2.76
CA THR A 354 4.72 -7.48 2.95
C THR A 354 3.71 -6.46 3.46
N PHE A 355 2.42 -6.76 3.31
CA PHE A 355 1.38 -5.91 3.89
C PHE A 355 1.56 -5.82 5.41
N GLY A 356 1.53 -4.60 5.96
CA GLY A 356 1.68 -4.32 7.37
C GLY A 356 0.35 -3.95 8.04
N LYS A 357 0.38 -3.73 9.35
CA LYS A 357 -0.79 -3.22 10.10
C LYS A 357 -1.23 -1.84 9.57
N ARG A 358 -0.26 -1.04 9.10
CA ARG A 358 -0.53 0.25 8.46
C ARG A 358 -1.44 0.12 7.24
N ASP A 359 -1.19 -0.88 6.39
CA ASP A 359 -1.99 -1.12 5.18
C ASP A 359 -3.42 -1.56 5.53
N GLU A 360 -3.55 -2.42 6.57
CA GLU A 360 -4.85 -2.82 7.10
C GLU A 360 -5.64 -1.62 7.64
N GLU A 361 -5.03 -0.77 8.47
CA GLU A 361 -5.68 0.41 9.04
C GLU A 361 -6.05 1.45 7.96
N LEU A 362 -5.17 1.63 6.97
CA LEU A 362 -5.43 2.49 5.81
C LEU A 362 -6.66 2.01 5.03
N PHE A 363 -6.65 0.74 4.63
CA PHE A 363 -7.76 0.17 3.87
C PHE A 363 -9.05 0.11 4.69
N GLN A 364 -8.97 -0.20 5.99
CA GLN A 364 -10.15 -0.24 6.86
C GLN A 364 -10.88 1.10 6.89
N THR A 365 -10.17 2.22 7.08
CA THR A 365 -10.80 3.55 7.06
C THR A 365 -11.42 3.85 5.69
N PHE A 366 -10.70 3.54 4.61
CA PHE A 366 -11.20 3.74 3.25
C PHE A 366 -12.44 2.88 2.94
N SER A 367 -12.47 1.64 3.42
CA SER A 367 -13.54 0.67 3.19
C SER A 367 -14.90 1.14 3.71
N MET A 368 -14.92 1.98 4.75
CA MET A 368 -16.16 2.56 5.27
C MET A 368 -16.84 3.47 4.24
N PHE A 369 -16.05 4.29 3.54
CA PHE A 369 -16.57 5.15 2.47
C PHE A 369 -16.94 4.35 1.24
N ALA A 370 -16.09 3.40 0.85
CA ALA A 370 -16.36 2.50 -0.28
C ALA A 370 -17.67 1.71 -0.08
N GLY A 371 -17.92 1.19 1.13
CA GLY A 371 -19.14 0.47 1.47
C GLY A 371 -20.39 1.34 1.36
N ALA A 372 -20.32 2.58 1.84
CA ALA A 372 -21.41 3.54 1.71
C ALA A 372 -21.70 3.91 0.25
N SER A 373 -20.67 4.19 -0.55
CA SER A 373 -20.83 4.52 -1.97
C SER A 373 -21.40 3.35 -2.76
N LEU A 374 -20.91 2.12 -2.56
CA LEU A 374 -21.44 0.93 -3.24
C LEU A 374 -22.92 0.69 -2.89
N ARG A 375 -23.28 0.86 -1.61
CA ARG A 375 -24.67 0.74 -1.17
C ARG A 375 -25.56 1.79 -1.81
N ASN A 376 -25.12 3.05 -1.81
CA ASN A 376 -25.86 4.17 -2.40
C ASN A 376 -26.04 4.00 -3.91
N CYS A 377 -25.00 3.57 -4.61
CA CYS A 377 -25.05 3.24 -6.03
C CYS A 377 -26.12 2.18 -6.31
N ARG A 378 -26.09 1.04 -5.62
CA ARG A 378 -27.11 -0.02 -5.75
C ARG A 378 -28.53 0.45 -5.45
N ILE A 379 -28.71 1.25 -4.41
CA ILE A 379 -30.02 1.79 -4.05
C ILE A 379 -30.51 2.72 -5.16
N ASN A 380 -29.65 3.63 -5.64
CA ASN A 380 -30.00 4.56 -6.71
C ASN A 380 -30.34 3.81 -8.01
N GLU A 381 -29.59 2.79 -8.40
CA GLU A 381 -29.91 1.95 -9.56
C GLU A 381 -31.28 1.28 -9.43
N LYS A 382 -31.57 0.69 -8.26
CA LYS A 382 -32.89 0.10 -7.97
C LYS A 382 -34.00 1.15 -8.06
N LEU A 383 -33.80 2.31 -7.45
CA LEU A 383 -34.77 3.42 -7.46
C LEU A 383 -35.02 3.94 -8.89
N ILE A 384 -33.96 4.10 -9.69
CA ILE A 384 -34.07 4.52 -11.09
C ILE A 384 -34.83 3.46 -11.90
N ASN A 385 -34.56 2.17 -11.66
CA ASN A 385 -35.24 1.09 -12.35
C ASN A 385 -36.73 1.01 -11.99
N GLU A 386 -37.08 1.14 -10.71
CA GLU A 386 -38.48 1.18 -10.26
C GLU A 386 -39.21 2.42 -10.79
N LYS A 387 -38.56 3.58 -10.77
CA LYS A 387 -39.10 4.80 -11.39
C LYS A 387 -39.38 4.60 -12.87
N ARG A 388 -38.43 4.03 -13.63
CA ARG A 388 -38.61 3.74 -15.06
C ARG A 388 -39.79 2.80 -15.32
N LYS A 389 -40.02 1.80 -14.45
CA LYS A 389 -41.19 0.93 -14.53
C LYS A 389 -42.49 1.71 -14.30
N SER A 390 -42.53 2.56 -13.28
CA SER A 390 -43.68 3.41 -12.97
C SER A 390 -44.00 4.39 -14.09
N ASP A 391 -42.99 5.06 -14.64
CA ASP A 391 -43.13 6.01 -15.75
C ASP A 391 -43.67 5.31 -17.01
N ALA A 392 -43.19 4.10 -17.31
CA ALA A 392 -43.69 3.31 -18.45
C ALA A 392 -45.17 2.91 -18.29
N ILE A 393 -45.63 2.61 -17.07
CA ILE A 393 -47.03 2.30 -16.81
C ILE A 393 -47.90 3.56 -16.97
N LEU A 394 -47.45 4.70 -16.44
CA LEU A 394 -48.17 5.97 -16.55
C LEU A 394 -48.27 6.44 -18.01
N ASP A 395 -47.21 6.27 -18.81
CA ASP A 395 -47.23 6.51 -20.25
C ASP A 395 -48.34 5.70 -20.95
N VAL A 396 -48.52 4.42 -20.61
CA VAL A 396 -49.60 3.59 -21.19
C VAL A 396 -50.97 4.10 -20.76
N VAL A 397 -51.15 4.41 -19.46
CA VAL A 397 -52.44 4.89 -18.93
C VAL A 397 -52.85 6.19 -19.61
N THR A 398 -51.92 7.13 -19.78
CA THR A 398 -52.18 8.42 -20.44
C THR A 398 -52.49 8.25 -21.93
N LEU A 399 -51.75 7.39 -22.64
CA LEU A 399 -52.03 7.06 -24.04
C LEU A 399 -53.42 6.42 -24.21
N LEU A 400 -53.78 5.48 -23.34
CA LEU A 400 -55.10 4.82 -23.37
C LEU A 400 -56.24 5.80 -23.07
N SER A 401 -56.03 6.73 -22.13
CA SER A 401 -57.04 7.73 -21.76
C SER A 401 -57.34 8.70 -22.91
N ASN A 402 -56.36 8.95 -23.79
CA ASN A 402 -56.51 9.80 -24.96
C ASN A 402 -56.91 9.05 -26.24
N THR A 403 -57.03 7.72 -26.19
CA THR A 403 -57.44 6.90 -27.34
C THR A 403 -58.95 6.69 -27.31
N ASP A 404 -59.64 6.78 -28.47
CA ASP A 404 -61.06 6.42 -28.54
C ASP A 404 -61.22 4.93 -28.17
N ILE A 405 -62.16 4.63 -27.27
CA ILE A 405 -62.43 3.27 -26.81
C ILE A 405 -62.82 2.31 -27.94
N ARG A 406 -63.26 2.85 -29.08
CA ARG A 406 -63.59 2.11 -30.30
C ARG A 406 -62.36 1.74 -31.15
N ASP A 407 -61.21 2.38 -30.96
CA ASP A 407 -59.95 2.07 -31.66
C ASP A 407 -59.16 0.97 -30.94
N VAL A 408 -59.64 -0.27 -31.08
CA VAL A 408 -59.02 -1.46 -30.48
C VAL A 408 -57.57 -1.64 -30.97
N ASP A 409 -57.28 -1.33 -32.24
CA ASP A 409 -55.93 -1.44 -32.79
C ASP A 409 -54.99 -0.36 -32.21
N GLY A 410 -55.49 0.84 -31.91
CA GLY A 410 -54.77 1.90 -31.19
C GLY A 410 -54.42 1.50 -29.76
N ILE A 411 -55.39 0.97 -29.03
CA ILE A 411 -55.21 0.46 -27.65
C ILE A 411 -54.12 -0.62 -27.62
N VAL A 412 -54.19 -1.62 -28.51
CA VAL A 412 -53.20 -2.70 -28.58
C VAL A 412 -51.80 -2.14 -28.90
N ARG A 413 -51.69 -1.19 -29.84
CA ARG A 413 -50.41 -0.53 -30.16
C ARG A 413 -49.83 0.22 -28.95
N HIS A 414 -50.63 0.95 -28.19
CA HIS A 414 -50.17 1.70 -27.02
C HIS A 414 -49.73 0.78 -25.88
N VAL A 415 -50.47 -0.30 -25.59
CA VAL A 415 -50.09 -1.31 -24.60
C VAL A 415 -48.77 -1.98 -24.99
N LEU A 416 -48.61 -2.36 -26.27
CA LEU A 416 -47.37 -2.95 -26.77
C LEU A 416 -46.19 -1.97 -26.73
N HIS A 417 -46.43 -0.68 -27.01
CA HIS A 417 -45.41 0.35 -26.92
C HIS A 417 -44.88 0.50 -25.48
N GLY A 418 -45.76 0.51 -24.48
CA GLY A 418 -45.35 0.52 -23.07
C GLY A 418 -44.67 -0.75 -22.62
N ALA A 419 -45.17 -1.93 -23.02
CA ALA A 419 -44.54 -3.21 -22.72
C ALA A 419 -43.12 -3.30 -23.29
N LYS A 420 -42.86 -2.68 -24.46
CA LYS A 420 -41.53 -2.61 -25.08
C LYS A 420 -40.58 -1.63 -24.39
N LYS A 421 -41.11 -0.60 -23.71
CA LYS A 421 -40.32 0.31 -22.85
C LYS A 421 -39.98 -0.30 -21.50
N ALA A 422 -40.74 -1.30 -21.04
CA ALA A 422 -40.42 -2.02 -19.81
C ALA A 422 -39.14 -2.86 -20.00
N PRO A 423 -38.18 -2.81 -19.05
CA PRO A 423 -36.86 -3.45 -19.19
C PRO A 423 -36.90 -4.99 -19.33
N VAL A 424 -38.07 -5.61 -19.10
CA VAL A 424 -38.28 -7.07 -19.16
C VAL A 424 -38.56 -7.58 -20.59
N CYS A 425 -39.00 -6.73 -21.53
CA CYS A 425 -39.43 -7.16 -22.86
C CYS A 425 -38.56 -6.57 -23.98
N ARG A 426 -37.42 -7.22 -24.29
CA ARG A 426 -36.54 -6.80 -25.40
C ARG A 426 -37.07 -7.17 -26.80
N SER A 427 -38.07 -8.04 -26.92
CA SER A 427 -38.69 -8.40 -28.20
C SER A 427 -40.15 -8.82 -28.05
N LEU A 428 -41.05 -7.97 -28.56
CA LEU A 428 -42.47 -8.28 -28.79
C LEU A 428 -42.72 -8.16 -30.30
N ARG A 429 -43.14 -9.26 -30.94
CA ARG A 429 -43.64 -9.25 -32.34
C ARG A 429 -45.14 -9.47 -32.33
N VAL A 430 -45.85 -8.65 -33.09
CA VAL A 430 -47.26 -8.88 -33.42
C VAL A 430 -47.29 -9.79 -34.65
N VAL A 431 -47.83 -10.99 -34.53
CA VAL A 431 -48.06 -11.89 -35.67
C VAL A 431 -49.52 -11.72 -36.10
N SER A 432 -49.75 -11.14 -37.27
CA SER A 432 -51.07 -11.06 -37.87
C SER A 432 -51.40 -12.36 -38.59
N GLY A 433 -52.32 -13.16 -38.03
CA GLY A 433 -52.98 -14.24 -38.76
C GLY A 433 -53.91 -13.66 -39.82
N GLY A 434 -53.91 -14.22 -41.02
CA GLY A 434 -54.82 -13.85 -42.11
C GLY A 434 -56.31 -14.02 -41.71
N GLN A 435 -57.19 -13.41 -42.50
CA GLN A 435 -58.64 -13.30 -42.27
C GLN A 435 -59.24 -14.55 -41.61
N GLY A 436 -59.55 -14.43 -40.30
CA GLY A 436 -60.21 -15.46 -39.50
C GLY A 436 -59.38 -16.12 -38.39
N ALA A 437 -58.09 -15.82 -38.21
CA ALA A 437 -57.25 -16.47 -37.19
C ALA A 437 -56.88 -15.57 -36.00
N GLU A 438 -56.79 -16.18 -34.81
CA GLU A 438 -56.36 -15.58 -33.53
C GLU A 438 -55.04 -14.80 -33.65
N ARG A 439 -55.01 -13.57 -33.10
CA ARG A 439 -53.76 -12.80 -32.94
C ARG A 439 -53.07 -13.25 -31.66
N THR A 440 -51.87 -13.79 -31.80
CA THR A 440 -51.07 -14.30 -30.67
C THR A 440 -49.86 -13.39 -30.49
N VAL A 441 -49.67 -12.87 -29.27
CA VAL A 441 -48.46 -12.12 -28.90
C VAL A 441 -47.51 -13.11 -28.22
N GLN A 442 -46.39 -13.42 -28.87
CA GLN A 442 -45.35 -14.27 -28.28
C GLN A 442 -44.16 -13.43 -27.81
N PRO A 443 -43.78 -13.51 -26.52
CA PRO A 443 -42.52 -12.95 -26.04
C PRO A 443 -41.36 -13.82 -26.54
N HIS A 444 -40.35 -13.21 -27.17
CA HIS A 444 -39.09 -13.90 -27.47
C HIS A 444 -38.07 -13.52 -26.40
N CYS A 445 -37.94 -14.37 -25.37
CA CYS A 445 -36.95 -14.18 -24.31
C CYS A 445 -35.61 -14.82 -24.72
N GLY A 446 -34.55 -14.01 -24.85
CA GLY A 446 -33.20 -14.47 -25.21
C GLY A 446 -32.39 -15.09 -24.06
N GLN A 447 -33.01 -15.35 -22.90
CA GLN A 447 -32.36 -16.04 -21.79
C GLN A 447 -33.20 -17.24 -21.35
N ARG A 448 -32.55 -18.40 -21.24
CA ARG A 448 -33.14 -19.66 -20.78
C ARG A 448 -33.82 -19.45 -19.41
N GLY A 449 -35.11 -19.71 -19.31
CA GLY A 449 -35.79 -19.88 -18.02
C GLY A 449 -37.20 -19.31 -17.84
N TRP A 450 -37.80 -18.64 -18.84
CA TRP A 450 -39.20 -18.22 -18.77
C TRP A 450 -39.98 -18.74 -19.99
N GLU A 451 -40.65 -19.88 -19.84
CA GLU A 451 -41.78 -20.27 -20.69
C GLU A 451 -43.05 -19.68 -20.07
N GLY A 452 -43.42 -18.47 -20.50
CA GLY A 452 -44.72 -17.89 -20.19
C GLY A 452 -45.71 -18.22 -21.29
N ASP A 453 -46.93 -18.62 -20.91
CA ASP A 453 -48.01 -18.95 -21.85
C ASP A 453 -48.29 -17.80 -22.84
N PRO A 454 -48.47 -18.09 -24.15
CA PRO A 454 -48.79 -17.07 -25.14
C PRO A 454 -50.14 -16.40 -24.85
N LEU A 455 -50.16 -15.06 -24.83
CA LEU A 455 -51.40 -14.29 -24.74
C LEU A 455 -52.12 -14.32 -26.10
N SER A 456 -53.16 -15.15 -26.21
CA SER A 456 -54.09 -15.15 -27.34
C SER A 456 -55.19 -14.10 -27.12
N VAL A 457 -55.28 -13.10 -28.00
CA VAL A 457 -56.40 -12.15 -27.98
C VAL A 457 -57.44 -12.62 -29.00
N ARG A 458 -58.53 -13.24 -28.51
CA ARG A 458 -59.71 -13.57 -29.33
C ARG A 458 -60.57 -12.33 -29.52
N THR A 459 -60.70 -11.86 -30.76
CA THR A 459 -61.77 -10.93 -31.15
C THR A 459 -63.07 -11.72 -31.29
N GLY A 460 -63.79 -11.93 -30.18
CA GLY A 460 -65.08 -12.61 -30.18
C GLY A 460 -65.58 -12.91 -28.78
N ASN A 461 -66.54 -12.10 -28.30
CA ASN A 461 -67.46 -12.32 -27.18
C ASN A 461 -67.00 -13.27 -26.06
N CYS A 462 -66.32 -12.75 -25.03
CA CYS A 462 -66.46 -13.21 -23.64
C CYS A 462 -65.63 -12.32 -22.69
N TRP A 463 -66.20 -11.20 -22.24
CA TRP A 463 -65.84 -10.63 -20.93
C TRP A 463 -66.65 -11.37 -19.87
N ARG A 464 -66.15 -12.51 -19.37
CA ARG A 464 -66.56 -13.08 -18.08
C ARG A 464 -65.36 -13.76 -17.42
N ARG A 465 -65.13 -13.39 -16.15
CA ARG A 465 -64.06 -13.78 -15.19
C ARG A 465 -62.81 -12.92 -15.32
N GLY A 466 -62.41 -12.12 -14.34
CA GLY A 466 -62.97 -11.85 -13.03
C GLY A 466 -62.18 -10.68 -12.44
N ILE A 467 -62.88 -9.59 -12.12
CA ILE A 467 -62.44 -8.56 -11.18
C ILE A 467 -63.73 -8.15 -10.48
N ASP A 468 -63.95 -8.70 -9.29
CA ASP A 468 -65.00 -8.22 -8.39
C ASP A 468 -64.61 -6.81 -7.92
N TRP A 469 -65.31 -5.81 -8.45
CA TRP A 469 -65.40 -4.50 -7.81
C TRP A 469 -66.65 -4.52 -6.92
N HIS A 470 -66.45 -4.68 -5.61
CA HIS A 470 -67.49 -4.36 -4.64
C HIS A 470 -67.78 -2.85 -4.68
N ARG A 471 -69.08 -2.55 -4.51
CA ARG A 471 -69.79 -1.27 -4.69
C ARG A 471 -69.11 -0.02 -4.16
#